data_AF-A0A7X9E9B4-F1
#
_entry.id   AF-A0A7X9E9B4-F1
#
_cell.length_a   1.000
_cell.length_b   1.000
_cell.length_c   1.000
_cell.angle_alpha   90.00
_cell.angle_beta   90.00
_cell.angle_gamma   90.00
#
_symmetry.space_group_name_H-M   'P 1'
#
loop_
_entity.id
_entity.type
_entity.pdbx_description
1 polymer ?
#
loop_
_entity_poly.entity_id
_entity_poly.type
_entity_poly.pdbx_seq_one_letter_code
_entity_poly.pdbx_strand_id
1 'polypeptide(L)'
;RVWQYHGAEHKTIHCFENNEELTVENVQKYSTKHPRCGTSFLFIVMIVSIIVFSFAGWHNRWINLLLRLLLIPLVAGISYELLKLGGKSNSRIIGILKYPGLWLQNLTTREPDNDQVEVAIAALNAVIENEES
;
A
#
# COMPACT_ATOMS: atom_id res chain seq x y z
N ARG A 1 -10.02 -3.36 16.88
CA ARG A 1 -9.00 -2.38 17.26
C ARG A 1 -7.85 -2.31 16.25
N VAL A 2 -7.02 -3.35 16.02
CA VAL A 2 -5.88 -3.26 15.05
C VAL A 2 -6.29 -2.75 13.66
N TRP A 3 -7.31 -3.34 13.03
CA TRP A 3 -7.80 -2.90 11.72
C TRP A 3 -8.38 -1.48 11.70
N GLN A 4 -8.78 -0.97 12.86
CA GLN A 4 -9.27 0.40 13.00
C GLN A 4 -8.09 1.37 13.08
N TYR A 5 -7.00 1.05 13.80
CA TYR A 5 -5.76 1.82 13.73
C TYR A 5 -5.20 1.91 12.30
N HIS A 6 -5.25 0.81 11.53
CA HIS A 6 -4.88 0.83 10.12
C HIS A 6 -5.83 1.71 9.28
N GLY A 7 -7.13 1.67 9.57
CA GLY A 7 -8.10 2.60 8.98
C GLY A 7 -7.79 4.07 9.31
N ALA A 8 -7.41 4.36 10.56
CA ALA A 8 -7.01 5.69 11.01
C ALA A 8 -5.77 6.19 10.26
N GLU A 9 -4.72 5.37 10.16
CA GLU A 9 -3.52 5.67 9.36
C GLU A 9 -3.89 6.08 7.92
N HIS A 10 -4.69 5.27 7.23
CA HIS A 10 -5.10 5.56 5.85
C HIS A 10 -5.87 6.88 5.72
N LYS A 11 -6.80 7.14 6.65
CA LYS A 11 -7.58 8.37 6.63
C LYS A 11 -6.70 9.59 6.92
N THR A 12 -5.78 9.49 7.89
CA THR A 12 -4.86 10.57 8.25
C THR A 12 -3.92 10.90 7.10
N ILE A 13 -3.36 9.88 6.43
CA ILE A 13 -2.54 10.06 5.23
C ILE A 13 -3.35 10.72 4.12
N HIS A 14 -4.59 10.29 3.86
CA HIS A 14 -5.45 10.96 2.87
C HIS A 14 -5.69 12.43 3.18
N CYS A 15 -5.96 12.77 4.45
CA CYS A 15 -6.16 14.16 4.88
C CYS A 15 -4.90 15.00 4.60
N PHE A 16 -3.74 14.47 4.96
CA PHE A 16 -2.44 15.10 4.69
C PHE A 16 -2.17 15.29 3.19
N GLU A 17 -2.41 14.25 2.38
CA GLU A 17 -2.21 14.29 0.92
C GLU A 17 -3.13 15.29 0.20
N ASN A 18 -4.30 15.57 0.77
CA ASN A 18 -5.22 16.59 0.27
C ASN A 18 -4.92 18.00 0.84
N ASN A 19 -3.85 18.15 1.63
CA ASN A 19 -3.45 19.40 2.27
C ASN A 19 -4.55 20.01 3.17
N GLU A 20 -5.38 19.16 3.80
CA GLU A 20 -6.31 19.59 4.83
C GLU A 20 -5.62 19.58 6.20
N GLU A 21 -6.07 20.46 7.10
CA GLU A 21 -5.60 20.49 8.48
C GLU A 21 -5.89 19.15 9.18
N LEU A 22 -4.87 18.60 9.85
CA LEU A 22 -4.94 17.30 10.54
C LEU A 22 -5.75 17.38 11.83
N THR A 23 -7.06 17.52 11.69
CA THR A 23 -8.05 17.45 12.77
C THR A 23 -8.84 16.15 12.66
N VAL A 24 -9.39 15.68 13.79
CA VAL A 24 -10.20 14.46 13.82
C VAL A 24 -11.40 14.58 12.86
N GLU A 25 -12.04 15.75 12.83
CA GLU A 25 -13.18 16.04 11.97
C GLU A 25 -12.83 15.95 10.48
N ASN A 26 -11.67 16.44 10.08
CA ASN A 26 -11.23 16.36 8.68
C ASN A 26 -10.83 14.94 8.30
N VAL A 27 -10.05 14.28 9.16
CA VAL A 27 -9.59 12.90 8.91
C VAL A 27 -10.77 11.94 8.77
N GLN A 28 -11.81 12.06 9.60
CA GLN A 28 -12.95 11.14 9.56
C GLN A 28 -13.72 11.13 8.22
N LYS A 29 -13.64 12.20 7.42
CA LYS A 29 -14.28 12.30 6.10
C LYS A 29 -13.68 11.35 5.06
N TYR A 30 -12.42 10.94 5.26
CA TYR A 30 -11.67 10.18 4.27
C TYR A 30 -12.00 8.68 4.30
N SER A 31 -11.70 8.00 3.20
CA SER A 31 -11.91 6.55 3.10
C SER A 31 -10.83 5.79 3.87
N THR A 32 -11.23 4.68 4.49
CA THR A 32 -10.28 3.68 5.03
C THR A 32 -9.51 2.91 3.95
N LYS A 33 -9.75 3.19 2.66
CA LYS A 33 -9.07 2.56 1.53
C LYS A 33 -8.03 3.50 0.94
N HIS A 34 -6.79 3.03 0.83
CA HIS A 34 -5.69 3.81 0.29
C HIS A 34 -4.96 3.05 -0.85
N PRO A 35 -4.80 3.62 -2.05
CA PRO A 35 -4.19 2.94 -3.18
C PRO A 35 -2.70 2.62 -2.96
N ARG A 36 -2.03 3.35 -2.05
CA ARG A 36 -0.60 3.16 -1.73
C ARG A 36 -0.34 2.31 -0.47
N CYS A 37 -1.35 1.62 0.05
CA CYS A 37 -1.17 0.74 1.21
C CYS A 37 -0.23 -0.44 0.91
N GLY A 38 0.55 -0.89 1.90
CA GLY A 38 1.39 -2.08 1.81
C GLY A 38 0.63 -3.36 1.47
N THR A 39 -0.65 -3.47 1.82
CA THR A 39 -1.49 -4.62 1.44
C THR A 39 -1.73 -4.68 -0.07
N SER A 40 -1.93 -3.52 -0.72
CA SER A 40 -1.99 -3.42 -2.18
C SER A 40 -0.63 -3.73 -2.82
N PHE A 41 0.47 -3.29 -2.22
CA PHE A 41 1.83 -3.58 -2.70
C PHE A 41 2.13 -5.09 -2.70
N LEU A 42 1.85 -5.79 -1.59
CA LEU A 42 2.06 -7.24 -1.51
C LEU A 42 1.25 -8.00 -2.57
N PHE A 43 0.04 -7.54 -2.87
CA PHE A 43 -0.78 -8.14 -3.91
C PHE A 43 -0.16 -7.96 -5.31
N ILE A 44 0.35 -6.75 -5.60
CA ILE A 44 1.09 -6.47 -6.85
C ILE A 44 2.32 -7.38 -6.94
N VAL A 45 3.12 -7.48 -5.87
CA VAL A 45 4.30 -8.35 -5.80
C VAL A 45 3.93 -9.80 -6.09
N MET A 46 2.82 -10.30 -5.55
CA MET A 46 2.36 -11.67 -5.78
C MET A 46 2.01 -11.90 -7.25
N ILE A 47 1.24 -11.01 -7.89
CA ILE A 47 0.89 -11.14 -9.32
C ILE A 47 2.15 -11.09 -10.18
N VAL A 48 3.02 -10.10 -9.95
CA VAL A 48 4.27 -9.94 -10.68
C VAL A 48 5.15 -11.19 -10.51
N SER A 49 5.21 -11.74 -9.29
CA SER A 49 5.94 -12.99 -9.02
C SER A 49 5.38 -14.14 -9.84
N ILE A 50 4.06 -14.35 -9.84
CA ILE A 50 3.42 -15.43 -10.61
C ILE A 50 3.77 -15.29 -12.09
N ILE A 51 3.64 -14.09 -12.66
CA ILE A 51 3.93 -13.83 -14.08
C ILE A 51 5.42 -14.08 -14.36
N VAL A 52 6.33 -13.44 -13.63
CA VAL A 52 7.78 -13.54 -13.86
C VAL A 52 8.27 -14.98 -13.70
N PHE A 53 7.86 -15.66 -12.63
CA PHE A 53 8.27 -17.04 -12.39
C PHE A 53 7.58 -18.05 -13.32
N SER A 54 6.41 -17.74 -13.90
CA SER A 54 5.78 -18.62 -14.89
C SER A 54 6.64 -18.79 -16.16
N PHE A 55 7.39 -17.74 -16.54
CA PHE A 55 8.32 -17.78 -17.67
C PHE A 55 9.69 -18.39 -17.34
N ALA A 56 10.03 -18.54 -16.05
CA ALA A 56 11.34 -19.07 -15.63
C ALA A 56 11.47 -20.60 -15.82
N GLY A 57 10.34 -21.32 -15.98
CA GLY A 57 10.32 -22.77 -16.16
C GLY A 57 10.75 -23.57 -14.92
N TRP A 58 10.66 -24.90 -15.01
CA TRP A 58 11.09 -25.80 -13.93
C TRP A 58 12.38 -26.53 -14.31
N HIS A 59 13.48 -26.23 -13.61
CA HIS A 59 14.79 -26.87 -13.78
C HIS A 59 15.17 -27.72 -12.55
N ASN A 60 16.47 -27.90 -12.27
CA ASN A 60 16.90 -28.54 -11.03
C ASN A 60 16.74 -27.60 -9.80
N ARG A 61 16.81 -28.17 -8.59
CA ARG A 61 16.62 -27.42 -7.33
C ARG A 61 17.56 -26.21 -7.19
N TRP A 62 18.82 -26.34 -7.60
CA TRP A 62 19.84 -25.31 -7.44
C TRP A 62 19.69 -24.16 -8.44
N ILE A 63 19.38 -24.47 -9.70
CA ILE A 63 19.08 -23.49 -10.74
C ILE A 63 17.82 -22.72 -10.37
N ASN A 64 16.76 -23.41 -9.91
CA ASN A 64 15.54 -22.74 -9.47
C ASN A 64 15.78 -21.82 -8.27
N LEU A 65 16.65 -22.21 -7.32
CA LEU A 65 17.03 -21.35 -6.19
C LEU A 65 17.76 -20.09 -6.68
N LEU A 66 18.73 -20.26 -7.57
CA LEU A 66 19.54 -19.16 -8.10
C LEU A 66 18.69 -18.18 -8.93
N LEU A 67 17.81 -18.71 -9.79
CA LEU A 67 16.83 -17.91 -10.53
C LEU A 67 15.92 -17.12 -9.59
N ARG A 68 15.42 -17.73 -8.51
CA ARG A 68 14.59 -17.01 -7.52
C ARG A 68 15.35 -15.86 -6.88
N LEU A 69 16.60 -16.08 -6.44
CA LEU A 69 17.41 -15.02 -5.83
C LEU A 69 17.69 -13.88 -6.81
N LEU A 70 17.99 -14.19 -8.07
CA LEU A 70 18.30 -13.20 -9.10
C LEU A 70 17.06 -12.41 -9.54
N LEU A 71 15.89 -13.05 -9.56
CA LEU A 71 14.64 -12.41 -9.98
C LEU A 71 13.96 -11.59 -8.86
N ILE A 72 14.37 -11.71 -7.59
CA ILE A 72 13.81 -10.89 -6.48
C ILE A 72 13.93 -9.38 -6.77
N PRO A 73 15.11 -8.83 -7.11
CA PRO A 73 15.23 -7.40 -7.44
C PRO A 73 14.35 -6.98 -8.63
N LEU A 74 14.21 -7.84 -9.64
CA LEU A 74 13.37 -7.57 -10.81
C LEU A 74 11.90 -7.48 -10.42
N VAL A 75 11.40 -8.46 -9.66
CA VAL A 75 10.02 -8.47 -9.16
C VAL A 75 9.76 -7.25 -8.28
N ALA A 76 10.68 -6.93 -7.37
CA ALA A 76 10.57 -5.77 -6.49
C ALA A 76 10.52 -4.46 -7.28
N GLY A 77 11.41 -4.29 -8.26
CA GLY A 77 11.46 -3.10 -9.12
C GLY A 77 10.18 -2.89 -9.94
N ILE A 78 9.70 -3.94 -10.61
CA ILE A 78 8.44 -3.88 -11.37
C ILE A 78 7.28 -3.56 -10.44
N SER A 79 7.21 -4.20 -9.27
CA SER A 79 6.12 -3.99 -8.31
C SER A 79 6.12 -2.56 -7.75
N TYR A 80 7.29 -2.01 -7.46
CA TYR A 80 7.45 -0.63 -6.99
C TYR A 80 6.98 0.38 -8.04
N GLU A 81 7.40 0.22 -9.30
CA GLU A 81 6.97 1.11 -10.37
C GLU A 81 5.45 1.01 -10.64
N LEU A 82 4.88 -0.20 -10.59
CA LEU A 82 3.43 -0.37 -10.69
C LEU A 82 2.67 0.29 -9.54
N LEU A 83 3.17 0.20 -8.30
CA LEU A 83 2.60 0.89 -7.14
C LEU A 83 2.68 2.42 -7.30
N LYS A 84 3.83 2.93 -7.75
CA LYS A 84 4.09 4.36 -7.97
C LYS A 84 3.22 4.94 -9.09
N LEU A 85 3.12 4.24 -10.22
CA LEU A 85 2.19 4.57 -11.30
C LEU A 85 0.74 4.50 -10.80
N GLY A 86 0.48 3.61 -9.84
CA GLY A 86 -0.79 3.53 -9.17
C GLY A 86 -1.13 4.75 -8.29
N GLY A 87 -0.15 5.45 -7.74
CA GLY A 87 -0.43 6.73 -7.07
C GLY A 87 -0.76 7.86 -8.05
N LYS A 88 -0.15 7.85 -9.25
CA LYS A 88 -0.13 9.01 -10.16
C LYS A 88 -1.10 8.96 -11.33
N SER A 89 -1.55 7.77 -11.75
CA SER A 89 -2.34 7.60 -12.97
C SER A 89 -3.76 7.08 -12.70
N ASN A 90 -4.74 7.74 -13.35
CA ASN A 90 -6.16 7.38 -13.34
C ASN A 90 -6.55 6.51 -14.56
N SER A 91 -5.58 5.89 -15.23
CA SER A 91 -5.83 5.01 -16.39
C SER A 91 -6.65 3.77 -15.98
N ARG A 92 -7.60 3.38 -16.83
CA ARG A 92 -8.55 2.27 -16.61
C ARG A 92 -7.82 0.93 -16.37
N ILE A 93 -6.69 0.70 -17.03
CA ILE A 93 -5.85 -0.50 -16.86
C ILE A 93 -5.23 -0.54 -15.46
N ILE A 94 -4.70 0.60 -15.01
CA ILE A 94 -4.08 0.76 -13.70
C ILE A 94 -5.16 0.63 -12.59
N GLY A 95 -6.38 1.12 -12.84
CA GLY A 95 -7.52 0.92 -11.95
C GLY A 95 -7.86 -0.55 -11.72
N ILE A 96 -7.88 -1.37 -12.78
CA ILE A 96 -8.14 -2.82 -12.69
C ILE A 96 -7.08 -3.55 -11.88
N LEU A 97 -5.79 -3.20 -12.07
CA LEU A 97 -4.69 -3.83 -11.33
C LEU A 97 -4.71 -3.51 -9.83
N LYS A 98 -5.15 -2.30 -9.45
CA LYS A 98 -5.28 -1.88 -8.03
C LYS A 98 -6.51 -2.44 -7.35
N TYR A 99 -7.59 -2.62 -8.10
CA TYR A 99 -8.90 -2.98 -7.57
C TYR A 99 -8.86 -4.18 -6.60
N PRO A 100 -8.19 -5.31 -6.91
CA PRO A 100 -8.11 -6.42 -5.97
C PRO A 100 -7.31 -6.08 -4.70
N GLY A 101 -6.26 -5.26 -4.78
CA GLY A 101 -5.54 -4.77 -3.60
C GLY A 101 -6.40 -3.87 -2.72
N LEU A 102 -7.18 -2.97 -3.32
CA LEU A 102 -8.17 -2.15 -2.62
C LEU A 102 -9.31 -2.99 -2.04
N TRP A 103 -9.68 -4.09 -2.70
CA TRP A 103 -10.71 -5.00 -2.20
C TRP A 103 -10.24 -5.76 -0.96
N LEU A 104 -8.98 -6.21 -0.93
CA LEU A 104 -8.38 -6.82 0.26
C LEU A 104 -8.41 -5.89 1.48
N GLN A 105 -8.36 -4.58 1.27
CA GLN A 105 -8.46 -3.62 2.37
C GLN A 105 -9.82 -3.69 3.08
N ASN A 106 -10.89 -4.16 2.44
CA ASN A 106 -12.16 -4.42 3.15
C ASN A 106 -12.01 -5.47 4.27
N LEU A 107 -11.01 -6.35 4.18
CA LEU A 107 -10.71 -7.35 5.20
C LEU A 107 -9.72 -6.81 6.25
N THR A 108 -8.92 -5.80 5.88
CA THR A 108 -7.80 -5.31 6.68
C THR A 108 -7.98 -3.89 7.21
N THR A 109 -9.12 -3.24 6.99
CA THR A 109 -9.40 -1.91 7.52
C THR A 109 -10.82 -1.86 8.09
N ARG A 110 -11.01 -1.01 9.09
CA ARG A 110 -12.31 -0.72 9.71
C ARG A 110 -12.37 0.75 10.07
N GLU A 111 -13.59 1.26 10.23
CA GLU A 111 -13.81 2.63 10.67
C GLU A 111 -13.21 2.85 12.07
N PRO A 112 -12.33 3.86 12.23
CA PRO A 112 -11.69 4.19 13.50
C PRO A 112 -12.56 5.04 14.42
N ASP A 113 -12.32 4.90 15.71
CA ASP A 113 -12.78 5.87 16.70
C ASP A 113 -11.88 7.13 16.70
N ASN A 114 -12.36 8.20 17.33
CA ASN A 114 -11.65 9.47 17.35
C ASN A 114 -10.29 9.35 18.06
N ASP A 115 -10.22 8.60 19.15
CA ASP A 115 -8.98 8.34 19.90
C ASP A 115 -7.91 7.69 19.00
N GLN A 116 -8.28 6.74 18.13
CA GLN A 116 -7.36 6.14 17.16
C GLN A 116 -6.89 7.13 16.10
N VAL A 117 -7.77 8.04 15.68
CA VAL A 117 -7.43 9.11 14.73
C VAL A 117 -6.43 10.08 15.34
N GLU A 118 -6.61 10.47 16.60
CA GLU A 118 -5.65 11.33 17.33
C GLU A 118 -4.25 10.68 17.40
N VAL A 119 -4.20 9.38 17.70
CA VAL A 119 -2.93 8.62 17.71
C VAL A 119 -2.30 8.61 16.31
N ALA A 120 -3.10 8.42 15.26
CA ALA A 120 -2.59 8.42 13.88
C ALA A 120 -2.09 9.81 13.44
N ILE A 121 -2.77 10.89 13.84
CA ILE A 121 -2.34 12.28 13.59
C ILE A 121 -1.01 12.54 14.32
N ALA A 122 -0.91 12.19 15.60
CA ALA A 122 0.31 12.37 16.38
C ALA A 122 1.48 11.60 15.78
N ALA A 123 1.26 10.35 15.35
CA ALA A 123 2.28 9.55 14.68
C ALA A 123 2.73 10.16 13.35
N LEU A 124 1.80 10.68 12.54
CA LEU A 124 2.14 11.32 11.26
C LEU A 124 2.93 12.62 11.47
N ASN A 125 2.50 13.48 12.40
CA ASN A 125 3.21 14.72 12.72
C ASN A 125 4.64 14.44 13.19
N ALA A 126 4.85 13.42 14.03
CA ALA A 126 6.19 13.02 14.45
C ALA A 126 7.07 12.58 13.27
N VAL A 127 6.52 11.96 12.23
CA VAL A 127 7.29 11.61 11.02
C VAL A 127 7.64 12.87 10.22
N ILE A 128 6.69 13.79 10.04
CA ILE A 128 6.89 15.04 9.31
C ILE A 128 7.96 15.92 9.98
N GLU A 129 7.87 16.11 11.30
CA GLU A 129 8.84 16.89 12.07
C GLU A 129 10.27 16.32 11.98
N ASN A 130 10.40 15.00 11.93
CA ASN A 130 11.70 14.34 11.74
C ASN A 130 12.25 14.47 10.32
N GLU A 131 11.41 14.62 9.29
CA GLU A 131 11.88 14.87 7.91
C GLU A 131 12.31 16.33 7.69
N GLU A 132 11.76 17.26 8.47
CA GLU A 132 12.09 18.70 8.40
C GLU A 132 13.32 19.10 9.26
N SER A 133 13.81 18.20 10.11
CA SER A 133 14.98 18.40 11.01
C SER A 133 16.30 17.92 10.39
#